data_AF-A0A2D7XB51-F1
#
_entry.id   AF-A0A2D7XB51-F1
#
_cell.length_a   1.000
_cell.length_b   1.000
_cell.length_c   1.000
_cell.angle_alpha   90.00
_cell.angle_beta   90.00
_cell.angle_gamma   90.00
#
_symmetry.space_group_name_H-M   'P 1'
#
loop_
_entity.id
_entity.type
_entity.pdbx_description
1 polymer ?
#
loop_
_entity_poly.entity_id
_entity_poly.type
_entity_poly.pdbx_seq_one_letter_code
_entity_poly.pdbx_strand_id
1 'polypeptide(L)' 'MNIDEAKKSYMEECNKVGAMPRFVTYMTYDQYSEQYTIGNTKDGDVADLQPNGAVLRMHWNAPK' A
#
# COMPACT_ATOMS: atom_id res chain seq x y z
N MET A 1 9.13 -6.43 -7.30
CA MET A 1 7.66 -6.40 -7.29
C MET A 1 7.15 -5.42 -8.35
N ASN A 2 6.07 -5.76 -9.04
CA ASN A 2 5.36 -4.83 -9.94
C ASN A 2 4.15 -4.18 -9.25
N ILE A 3 3.55 -3.17 -9.89
CA ILE A 3 2.44 -2.41 -9.28
C ILE A 3 1.16 -3.26 -9.09
N ASP A 4 0.95 -4.29 -9.91
CA ASP A 4 -0.24 -5.13 -9.82
C ASP A 4 -0.14 -6.14 -8.67
N GLU A 5 1.06 -6.68 -8.41
CA GLU A 5 1.38 -7.47 -7.21
C GLU A 5 1.18 -6.63 -5.95
N ALA A 6 1.71 -5.40 -5.93
CA ALA A 6 1.59 -4.51 -4.78
C ALA A 6 0.12 -4.13 -4.50
N LYS A 7 -0.68 -3.87 -5.55
CA LYS A 7 -2.13 -3.64 -5.44
C LYS A 7 -2.84 -4.83 -4.80
N LYS A 8 -2.50 -6.05 -5.21
CA LYS A 8 -3.10 -7.27 -4.65
C LYS A 8 -2.82 -7.38 -3.16
N SER A 9 -1.55 -7.22 -2.75
CA SER A 9 -1.17 -7.23 -1.33
C SER A 9 -1.89 -6.16 -0.51
N TYR A 10 -2.01 -4.94 -1.05
CA TYR A 10 -2.76 -3.85 -0.41
C TYR A 10 -4.24 -4.20 -0.25
N MET A 11 -4.89 -4.72 -1.30
CA MET A 11 -6.31 -5.11 -1.24
C MET A 11 -6.54 -6.22 -0.23
N GLU A 12 -5.66 -7.21 -0.18
CA GLU A 12 -5.71 -8.29 0.82
C GLU A 12 -5.60 -7.74 2.24
N GLU A 13 -4.70 -6.78 2.48
CA GLU A 13 -4.53 -6.17 3.79
C GLU A 13 -5.74 -5.31 4.20
N CYS A 14 -6.28 -4.51 3.28
CA CYS A 14 -7.54 -3.78 3.50
C CYS A 14 -8.67 -4.72 3.89
N ASN A 15 -8.84 -5.83 3.18
CA ASN A 15 -9.89 -6.81 3.45
C ASN A 15 -9.76 -7.46 4.84
N LYS A 16 -8.53 -7.73 5.31
CA LYS A 16 -8.30 -8.30 6.65
C LYS A 16 -8.80 -7.40 7.78
N VAL A 17 -8.69 -6.08 7.61
CA VAL A 17 -9.11 -5.10 8.61
C VAL A 17 -10.51 -4.52 8.36
N GLY A 18 -11.23 -5.03 7.36
CA GLY A 18 -12.56 -4.54 6.98
C GLY A 18 -12.54 -3.13 6.36
N ALA A 19 -11.39 -2.66 5.89
CA ALA A 19 -11.27 -1.39 5.19
C ALA A 19 -11.60 -1.55 3.70
N MET A 20 -12.23 -0.54 3.10
CA MET A 20 -12.48 -0.52 1.66
C MET A 20 -11.18 -0.13 0.93
N PRO A 21 -10.59 -1.01 0.08
CA PRO A 21 -9.38 -0.67 -0.66
C PRO A 21 -9.64 0.49 -1.62
N ARG A 22 -8.76 1.49 -1.59
CA ARG A 22 -8.79 2.63 -2.52
C ARG A 22 -8.02 2.33 -3.79
N PHE A 23 -8.25 3.14 -4.82
CA PHE A 23 -7.53 3.01 -6.08
C PHE A 23 -6.08 3.45 -5.90
N VAL A 24 -5.14 2.52 -6.02
CA VAL A 24 -3.69 2.81 -5.97
C VAL A 24 -3.29 3.57 -7.23
N THR A 25 -2.77 4.79 -7.07
CA THR A 25 -2.36 5.67 -8.17
C THR A 25 -0.85 5.71 -8.39
N TYR A 26 -0.05 5.30 -7.40
CA TYR A 26 1.41 5.32 -7.49
C TYR A 26 2.06 4.16 -6.74
N MET A 27 3.31 3.90 -7.12
CA MET A 27 4.25 3.02 -6.43
C MET A 27 5.65 3.61 -6.54
N THR A 28 6.36 3.72 -5.42
CA THR A 28 7.75 4.19 -5.36
C THR A 28 8.61 3.16 -4.63
N TYR A 29 9.87 3.02 -5.04
CA TYR A 29 10.84 2.14 -4.38
C TYR A 29 11.90 3.00 -3.68
N ASP A 30 12.08 2.79 -2.38
CA ASP A 30 13.16 3.36 -1.61
C ASP A 30 14.34 2.39 -1.56
N GLN A 31 15.46 2.81 -2.17
CA GLN A 31 16.68 2.00 -2.25
C GLN A 31 17.42 1.87 -0.92
N TYR A 32 17.22 2.80 0.03
CA TYR A 32 17.92 2.76 1.32
C TYR A 32 17.24 1.80 2.30
N SER A 33 15.92 1.77 2.31
CA SER A 33 15.13 0.90 3.18
C SER A 33 14.67 -0.40 2.50
N GLU A 34 14.97 -0.55 1.21
CA GLU A 34 14.56 -1.66 0.34
C GLU A 34 13.05 -1.92 0.36
N GLN A 35 12.25 -0.86 0.41
CA GLN A 35 10.80 -0.91 0.55
C GLN A 35 10.08 -0.28 -0.64
N TYR A 36 8.90 -0.81 -0.94
CA TYR A 36 7.95 -0.21 -1.86
C TYR A 36 6.88 0.54 -1.08
N THR A 37 6.61 1.77 -1.44
CA THR A 37 5.47 2.55 -0.94
C THR A 37 4.42 2.64 -2.03
N ILE A 38 3.18 2.26 -1.74
CA ILE A 38 2.04 2.39 -2.65
C ILE A 38 0.92 3.16 -1.98
N GLY A 39 0.10 3.86 -2.76
CA GLY A 39 -1.02 4.57 -2.18
C GLY A 39 -1.87 5.33 -3.18
N ASN A 40 -2.75 6.17 -2.65
CA ASN A 40 -3.58 7.07 -3.42
C ASN A 40 -3.26 8.52 -3.03
N THR A 41 -2.88 9.32 -4.02
CA THR A 41 -2.60 10.76 -3.85
C THR A 41 -3.80 11.60 -3.41
N LYS A 42 -5.04 11.12 -3.59
CA LYS A 42 -6.27 11.86 -3.25
C LYS A 42 -6.71 11.66 -1.81
N ASP A 43 -6.73 10.40 -1.37
CA ASP A 43 -7.39 10.02 -0.12
C ASP A 43 -6.38 9.79 1.01
N GLY A 44 -5.08 9.75 0.73
CA GLY A 44 -4.03 9.70 1.75
C GLY A 44 -3.74 8.32 2.35
N ASP A 45 -4.41 7.26 1.88
CA ASP A 45 -4.07 5.89 2.26
C ASP A 45 -2.77 5.45 1.58
N VAL A 46 -1.81 5.00 2.39
CA VAL A 46 -0.48 4.56 1.94
C VAL A 46 -0.10 3.25 2.62
N ALA A 47 0.58 2.36 1.90
CA ALA A 47 1.11 1.11 2.39
C ALA A 47 2.58 0.98 2.05
N ASP A 48 3.39 0.54 3.01
CA ASP A 48 4.76 0.12 2.74
C ASP A 48 4.85 -1.40 2.67
N LEU A 49 5.60 -1.90 1.70
CA LEU A 49 5.72 -3.31 1.35
C LEU A 49 7.17 -3.71 1.20
N GLN A 50 7.49 -4.94 1.59
CA GLN A 50 8.75 -5.58 1.23
C GLN A 50 8.79 -5.93 -0.27
N PRO A 51 9.98 -6.21 -0.84
CA PRO A 51 10.11 -6.60 -2.25
C PRO A 51 9.38 -7.90 -2.64
N ASN A 52 8.98 -8.71 -1.66
CA ASN A 52 8.19 -9.93 -1.82
C ASN A 52 6.66 -9.68 -1.76
N GLY A 53 6.21 -8.44 -1.54
CA GLY A 53 4.79 -8.09 -1.44
C GLY A 53 4.18 -8.21 -0.05
N ALA A 54 4.95 -8.52 0.99
CA ALA A 54 4.46 -8.46 2.36
C ALA A 54 4.24 -7.00 2.79
N VAL A 55 3.02 -6.68 3.24
CA VAL A 55 2.71 -5.36 3.80
C VAL A 55 3.38 -5.22 5.18
N LEU A 56 4.17 -4.17 5.34
CA LEU A 56 4.86 -3.82 6.58
C LEU A 56 4.01 -2.94 7.47
N ARG A 57 3.37 -1.92 6.88
CA ARG A 57 2.57 -0.93 7.58
C ARG A 57 1.57 -0.29 6.64
N MET A 58 0.43 0.06 7.22
CA MET A 58 -0.64 0.79 6.59
C MET A 58 -0.79 2.15 7.29
N HIS A 59 -0.75 3.21 6.51
CA HIS A 59 -1.05 4.58 6.92
C HIS A 59 -2.45 4.91 6.41
N TRP A 60 -3.45 4.80 7.28
CA TRP A 60 -4.84 5.08 6.96
C TRP A 60 -5.15 6.56 7.14
N ASN A 61 -5.80 7.19 6.17
CA ASN A 61 -6.43 8.48 6.38
C ASN A 61 -7.82 8.25 7.00
N ALA A 62 -7.87 8.03 8.31
CA ALA A 62 -9.13 7.90 9.02
C ALA A 62 -9.94 9.21 8.88
N PRO A 63 -11.21 9.16 8.48
CA PRO A 63 -12.06 10.35 8.58
C PRO A 63 -12.12 10.79 10.05
N LYS A 64 -11.85 12.08 10.30
CA LYS A 64 -11.99 12.70 11.62
C LYS A 64 -13.41 12.61 12.15
#